data_AF-A0A7K2S972-F1
#
_entry.id   AF-A0A7K2S972-F1
#
_cell.length_a   1.000
_cell.length_b   1.000
_cell.length_c   1.000
_cell.angle_alpha   90.00
_cell.angle_beta   90.00
_cell.angle_gamma   90.00
#
_symmetry.space_group_name_H-M   'P 1'
#
loop_
_entity.id
_entity.type
_entity.pdbx_description
1 polymer ?
#
loop_
_entity_poly.entity_id
_entity_poly.type
_entity_poly.pdbx_seq_one_letter_code
_entity_poly.pdbx_strand_id
1 'polypeptide(L)' 'MGKSTDIARAKARRLKGMIKESDGIALENERLKAEGRREQAEARREEALARAARAASDR' A
#
# COMPACT_ATOMS: atom_id res chain seq x y z
N MET A 1 10.93 15.49 3.58
CA MET A 1 9.98 14.87 2.63
C MET A 1 8.58 15.31 3.04
N GLY A 2 7.76 15.80 2.11
CA GLY A 2 6.46 16.43 2.44
C GLY A 2 5.31 15.43 2.56
N LYS A 3 4.23 15.81 3.25
CA LYS A 3 3.04 14.96 3.47
C LYS A 3 2.43 14.37 2.19
N SER A 4 2.49 15.09 1.07
CA SER A 4 2.04 14.59 -0.24
C SER A 4 2.90 13.44 -0.77
N THR A 5 4.20 13.42 -0.49
CA THR A 5 5.09 12.32 -0.89
C THR A 5 4.83 11.03 -0.10
N ASP A 6 4.33 11.12 1.13
CA ASP A 6 4.03 9.95 1.95
C ASP A 6 2.74 9.24 1.50
N ILE A 7 1.70 10.02 1.18
CA ILE A 7 0.46 9.47 0.59
C ILE A 7 0.75 8.84 -0.78
N ALA A 8 1.55 9.49 -1.63
CA ALA A 8 1.92 8.95 -2.93
C ALA A 8 2.72 7.63 -2.80
N ARG A 9 3.63 7.55 -1.83
CA ARG A 9 4.40 6.33 -1.53
C ARG A 9 3.51 5.19 -1.06
N ALA A 10 2.57 5.46 -0.16
CA ALA A 10 1.62 4.45 0.31
C ALA A 10 0.78 3.90 -0.86
N LYS A 11 0.30 4.76 -1.75
CA LYS A 11 -0.43 4.33 -2.96
C LYS A 11 0.43 3.49 -3.91
N ALA A 12 1.69 3.86 -4.13
CA ALA A 12 2.62 3.10 -4.97
C ALA A 12 2.88 1.70 -4.40
N ARG A 13 3.05 1.59 -3.07
CA ARG A 13 3.18 0.30 -2.38
C ARG A 13 1.91 -0.55 -2.51
N ARG A 14 0.72 0.07 -2.43
CA ARG A 14 -0.54 -0.63 -2.65
C ARG A 14 -0.61 -1.22 -4.07
N LEU A 15 -0.25 -0.43 -5.08
CA LEU A 15 -0.24 -0.88 -6.47
C LEU A 15 0.73 -2.05 -6.68
N LYS A 16 1.92 -1.99 -6.09
CA LYS A 16 2.90 -3.09 -6.13
C LYS A 16 2.31 -4.39 -5.58
N GLY A 17 1.63 -4.32 -4.43
CA GLY A 17 0.98 -5.48 -3.84
C GLY A 17 -0.18 -6.02 -4.69
N MET A 18 -0.90 -5.17 -5.43
CA MET A 18 -1.93 -5.60 -6.39
C MET A 18 -1.32 -6.37 -7.57
N ILE A 19 -0.20 -5.89 -8.11
CA ILE A 19 0.53 -6.58 -9.19
C ILE A 19 0.96 -7.97 -8.72
N LYS A 20 1.58 -8.06 -7.53
CA LYS A 20 1.96 -9.35 -6.95
C LYS A 20 0.78 -10.29 -6.73
N GLU A 21 -0.36 -9.78 -6.27
CA GLU A 21 -1.55 -10.60 -6.10
C GLU A 21 -2.07 -11.13 -7.45
N SER A 22 -2.13 -10.26 -8.45
CA SER A 22 -2.53 -10.62 -9.81
C SER A 22 -1.61 -11.66 -10.44
N ASP A 23 -0.30 -11.44 -10.35
CA ASP A 23 0.71 -12.39 -10.85
C ASP A 23 0.65 -13.71 -10.09
N GLY A 24 0.43 -13.67 -8.78
CA GLY A 24 0.25 -14.86 -7.96
C GLY A 24 -0.99 -15.67 -8.36
N ILE A 25 -2.07 -15.02 -8.78
CA ILE A 25 -3.26 -15.70 -9.33
C ILE A 25 -2.95 -16.29 -10.71
N ALA A 26 -2.36 -15.50 -11.62
CA ALA A 26 -2.10 -15.90 -12.99
C ALA A 26 -1.07 -17.05 -13.09
N LEU A 27 -0.12 -17.11 -12.16
CA LEU A 27 0.95 -18.10 -12.10
C LEU A 27 0.68 -19.23 -11.10
N GLU A 28 -0.52 -19.28 -10.49
CA GLU A 28 -0.87 -20.22 -9.42
C GLU A 28 0.14 -20.24 -8.25
N ASN A 29 0.78 -19.10 -7.99
CA ASN A 29 1.80 -18.92 -6.96
C ASN A 29 1.19 -18.32 -5.70
N GLU A 30 0.74 -19.19 -4.79
CA GLU A 30 0.09 -18.77 -3.54
C GLU A 30 1.00 -17.93 -2.62
N ARG A 31 2.32 -18.15 -2.66
CA ARG A 31 3.27 -17.31 -1.92
C ARG A 31 3.25 -15.88 -2.43
N LEU A 32 3.37 -15.70 -3.75
CA LEU A 32 3.39 -14.37 -4.38
C LEU A 32 2.06 -13.64 -4.14
N LYS A 33 0.96 -14.38 -4.22
CA LYS A 33 -0.39 -13.89 -3.93
C LYS A 33 -0.50 -13.39 -2.47
N ALA A 34 -0.01 -14.18 -1.51
CA ALA A 34 -0.02 -13.82 -0.10
C ALA A 34 0.88 -12.62 0.20
N GLU A 35 2.05 -12.53 -0.43
CA GLU A 35 2.94 -11.36 -0.34
C GLU A 35 2.24 -10.10 -0.85
N GLY A 36 1.55 -10.18 -1.99
CA GLY A 36 0.76 -9.08 -2.55
C GLY A 36 -0.32 -8.57 -1.60
N ARG A 37 -1.09 -9.49 -0.99
CA ARG A 37 -2.10 -9.13 0.01
C ARG A 37 -1.50 -8.46 1.25
N ARG A 38 -0.34 -8.94 1.73
CA ARG A 38 0.35 -8.36 2.88
C ARG A 38 0.81 -6.92 2.58
N GLU A 39 1.47 -6.71 1.44
CA GLU A 39 1.93 -5.38 1.02
C GLU A 39 0.76 -4.39 0.87
N GLN A 40 -0.38 -4.83 0.34
CA GLN A 40 -1.58 -4.01 0.25
C GLN A 40 -2.18 -3.65 1.63
N ALA A 41 -2.12 -4.56 2.60
CA ALA A 41 -2.62 -4.31 3.95
C ALA A 41 -1.73 -3.30 4.70
N GLU A 42 -0.41 -3.45 4.59
CA GLU A 42 0.57 -2.50 5.14
C GLU A 42 0.42 -1.12 4.51
N ALA A 43 0.34 -1.05 3.18
CA ALA A 43 0.14 0.21 2.46
C ALA A 43 -1.15 0.95 2.88
N ARG A 44 -2.24 0.22 3.15
CA ARG A 44 -3.49 0.81 3.66
C ARG A 44 -3.31 1.41 5.05
N ARG A 45 -2.56 0.75 5.93
CA ARG A 45 -2.23 1.28 7.27
C ARG A 45 -1.39 2.55 7.15
N GLU A 46 -0.34 2.53 6.32
CA GLU A 46 0.50 3.70 6.08
C GLU A 46 -0.28 4.88 5.50
N GLU A 47 -1.17 4.64 4.54
CA GLU A 47 -2.02 5.69 3.96
C GLU A 47 -2.97 6.28 5.01
N ALA A 48 -3.57 5.44 5.86
CA ALA A 48 -4.46 5.90 6.93
C ALA A 48 -3.72 6.79 7.94
N LEU A 49 -2.51 6.38 8.35
CA LEU A 49 -1.65 7.16 9.25
C LEU A 49 -1.25 8.49 8.61
N ALA A 50 -0.82 8.49 7.35
CA ALA A 50 -0.44 9.71 6.64
C ALA A 50 -1.62 10.68 6.48
N ARG A 51 -2.83 10.18 6.22
CA ARG A 51 -4.05 10.98 6.16
C ARG A 51 -4.43 11.56 7.53
N ALA A 52 -4.35 10.77 8.60
CA ALA A 52 -4.61 11.23 9.96
C ALA A 52 -3.61 12.32 10.39
N ALA A 53 -2.32 12.13 10.10
CA ALA A 53 -1.28 13.12 10.37
C ALA A 53 -1.50 14.43 9.60
N ARG A 54 -1.96 14.35 8.35
CA ARG A 54 -2.36 15.53 7.58
C ARG A 54 -3.52 16.28 8.24
N ALA A 55 -4.61 15.57 8.57
CA ALA A 55 -5.79 16.16 9.20
C ALA A 55 -5.52 16.76 10.59
N ALA A 56 -4.54 16.22 11.33
CA ALA A 56 -4.13 16.77 12.62
C ALA A 56 -3.32 18.07 12.49
N SER A 57 -2.58 18.24 11.39
CA SER A 57 -1.74 19.42 11.17
C SER A 57 -2.43 20.54 10.39
N ASP A 58 -3.60 20.28 9.81
CA ASP A 58 -4.46 21.29 9.17
C ASP A 58 -5.40 21.95 10.21
N ARG A 59 -5.31 21.57 11.50
CA ARG A 59 -5.96 22.20 12.66
C ARG A 59 -4.98 23.09 13.41
#